data_AF-A0A9Q0UY64-F1
#
_entry.id   AF-A0A9Q0UY64-F1
#
_cell.length_a   1.000
_cell.length_b   1.000
_cell.length_c   1.000
_cell.angle_alpha   90.00
_cell.angle_beta   90.00
_cell.angle_gamma   90.00
#
_symmetry.space_group_name_H-M   'P 1'
#
loop_
_entity.id
_entity.type
_entity.pdbx_description
1 polymer ?
#
loop_
_entity_poly.entity_id
_entity_poly.type
_entity_poly.pdbx_seq_one_letter_code
_entity_poly.pdbx_strand_id
1 'polypeptide(L)'
;MAFEKIKVANPIVEMDGDEMTRIFWQSIKEKLIFPFLELDIKYFDLGLPHRDATDDKVTVESAEAALKYNVAIKCATITPDEARVKEFNLKQMWKSPNGTIRNILNGTVFREPIICKNIPRLVPGWTKPICIGRHAFGDQYRATDAVIKGPGKLKLVFVPEGQDEKTELEVYNFTGAGGVALSMYNTDESIRAFGDASMNTAYQKKWPLYLSTKKYYS
;
A
#
# COMPACT_ATOMS: atom_id res chain seq x y z
N MET A 1 0.99 28.85 35.03
CA MET A 1 1.59 27.50 35.01
C MET A 1 2.11 27.28 33.60
N ALA A 2 3.33 26.75 33.44
CA ALA A 2 3.80 26.32 32.12
C ALA A 2 2.87 25.20 31.62
N PHE A 3 2.56 25.19 30.33
CA PHE A 3 1.74 24.13 29.73
C PHE A 3 2.46 22.78 29.86
N GLU A 4 1.81 21.81 30.49
CA GLU A 4 2.33 20.43 30.58
C GLU A 4 1.89 19.65 29.35
N LYS A 5 2.84 19.00 28.67
CA LYS A 5 2.57 18.21 27.48
C LYS A 5 1.81 16.94 27.84
N ILE A 6 0.98 16.47 26.91
CA ILE A 6 0.27 15.20 27.05
C ILE A 6 1.28 14.07 26.84
N LYS A 7 1.46 13.22 27.86
CA LYS A 7 2.33 12.05 27.80
C LYS A 7 1.64 10.91 27.08
N VAL A 8 2.25 10.40 26.02
CA VAL A 8 1.76 9.24 25.28
C VAL A 8 2.54 8.01 25.72
N ALA A 9 1.83 7.00 26.22
CA ALA A 9 2.45 5.84 26.84
C ALA A 9 3.17 4.89 25.86
N ASN A 10 2.62 4.74 24.65
CA ASN A 10 3.14 3.83 23.64
C ASN A 10 3.93 4.58 22.56
N PRO A 11 5.00 3.97 22.02
CA PRO A 11 5.75 4.57 20.94
C PRO A 11 4.95 4.60 19.63
N ILE A 12 5.35 5.50 18.74
CA ILE A 12 4.83 5.60 17.38
C ILE A 12 5.96 5.46 16.36
N VAL A 13 5.70 4.75 15.27
CA VAL A 13 6.63 4.68 14.15
C VAL A 13 6.41 5.88 13.24
N GLU A 14 7.47 6.64 12.98
CA GLU A 14 7.46 7.75 12.05
C GLU A 14 8.26 7.38 10.80
N MET A 15 7.60 7.41 9.65
CA MET A 15 8.21 7.18 8.34
C MET A 15 8.25 8.51 7.59
N ASP A 16 9.43 9.12 7.49
CA ASP A 16 9.62 10.38 6.76
C ASP A 16 9.55 10.17 5.24
N GLY A 17 9.58 11.27 4.47
CA GLY A 17 9.31 11.24 3.04
C GLY A 17 10.12 12.23 2.24
N ASP A 18 9.55 12.62 1.09
CA ASP A 18 10.24 13.34 0.03
C ASP A 18 9.60 14.70 -0.30
N GLU A 19 10.34 15.52 -1.05
CA GLU A 19 9.89 16.76 -1.70
C GLU A 19 9.15 17.73 -0.74
N MET A 20 8.08 18.37 -1.23
CA MET A 20 7.29 19.32 -0.46
C MET A 20 6.65 18.69 0.77
N THR A 21 6.29 17.41 0.70
CA THR A 21 5.69 16.72 1.83
C THR A 21 6.66 16.59 3.00
N ARG A 22 7.95 16.37 2.76
CA ARG A 22 8.98 16.37 3.82
C ARG A 22 9.05 17.70 4.57
N ILE A 23 9.00 18.81 3.83
CA ILE A 23 9.04 20.16 4.45
C ILE A 23 7.79 20.42 5.29
N PHE A 24 6.60 20.09 4.77
CA PHE A 24 5.36 20.23 5.54
C PHE A 24 5.32 19.28 6.74
N TRP A 25 5.86 18.07 6.60
CA TRP A 25 5.94 17.08 7.67
C TRP A 25 6.69 17.62 8.88
N GLN A 26 7.85 18.21 8.67
CA GLN A 26 8.63 18.87 9.72
C GLN A 26 7.82 20.01 10.39
N SER A 27 7.24 20.91 9.59
CA SER A 27 6.45 22.04 10.10
C SER A 27 5.24 21.59 10.93
N ILE A 28 4.53 20.54 10.51
CA ILE A 28 3.40 19.96 11.26
C ILE A 28 3.90 19.45 12.60
N LYS A 29 4.97 18.65 12.63
CA LYS A 29 5.50 18.08 13.87
C LYS A 29 5.92 19.18 14.85
N GLU A 30 6.71 20.15 14.38
CA GLU A 30 7.27 21.22 15.22
C GLU A 30 6.22 22.20 15.75
N LYS A 31 5.19 22.52 14.96
CA LYS A 31 4.21 23.56 15.33
C LYS A 31 2.94 23.00 15.94
N LEU A 32 2.53 21.81 15.53
CA LEU A 32 1.20 21.26 15.84
C LEU A 32 1.23 20.00 16.71
N ILE A 33 2.37 19.31 16.82
CA ILE A 33 2.48 18.05 17.56
C ILE A 33 3.37 18.20 18.79
N PHE A 34 4.67 18.45 18.62
CA PHE A 34 5.66 18.48 19.69
C PHE A 34 5.46 19.57 20.75
N PRO A 35 4.83 20.72 20.48
CA PRO A 35 4.48 21.67 21.54
C PRO A 35 3.47 21.09 22.53
N PHE A 36 2.65 20.12 22.11
CA PHE A 36 1.51 19.62 22.85
C PHE A 36 1.67 18.20 23.37
N LEU A 37 2.46 17.35 22.68
CA LEU A 37 2.63 15.94 23.00
C LEU A 37 4.08 15.61 23.36
N GLU A 38 4.26 14.73 24.35
CA GLU A 38 5.50 14.01 24.64
C GLU A 38 5.36 12.59 24.06
N LEU A 39 6.17 12.28 23.04
CA LEU A 39 6.07 11.08 22.22
C LEU A 39 7.41 10.33 22.20
N ASP A 40 7.38 9.01 22.38
CA ASP A 40 8.48 8.13 21.98
C ASP A 40 8.36 7.80 20.49
N ILE A 41 9.23 8.38 19.67
CA ILE A 41 9.18 8.24 18.21
C ILE A 41 10.27 7.28 17.73
N LYS A 42 9.87 6.23 17.03
CA LYS A 42 10.77 5.36 16.28
C LYS A 42 10.85 5.88 14.85
N TYR A 43 11.89 6.67 14.58
CA TYR A 43 12.05 7.40 13.33
C TYR A 43 12.75 6.55 12.25
N PHE A 44 12.20 6.58 11.03
CA PHE A 44 12.75 5.94 9.84
C PHE A 44 12.68 6.93 8.67
N ASP A 45 13.82 7.24 8.06
CA ASP A 45 13.86 8.13 6.91
C ASP A 45 13.58 7.33 5.62
N LEU A 46 12.36 7.41 5.09
CA LEU A 46 12.03 6.77 3.80
C LEU A 46 12.24 7.72 2.60
N GLY A 47 12.94 8.84 2.81
CA GLY A 47 13.40 9.69 1.73
C GLY A 47 14.22 8.90 0.72
N LEU A 48 14.02 9.19 -0.56
CA LEU A 48 14.64 8.45 -1.68
C LEU A 48 16.17 8.33 -1.56
N PRO A 49 16.93 9.37 -1.14
CA PRO A 49 18.37 9.24 -0.93
C PRO A 49 18.74 8.22 0.17
N HIS A 50 17.99 8.18 1.27
CA HIS A 50 18.28 7.26 2.38
C HIS A 50 17.86 5.82 2.05
N ARG A 51 16.76 5.65 1.30
CA ARG A 51 16.39 4.34 0.75
C ARG A 51 17.47 3.83 -0.19
N ASP A 52 17.98 4.65 -1.09
CA ASP A 52 19.07 4.25 -1.98
C ASP A 52 20.34 3.89 -1.21
N ALA A 53 20.71 4.70 -0.21
CA ALA A 53 21.88 4.45 0.65
C ALA A 53 21.81 3.11 1.41
N THR A 54 20.61 2.71 1.84
CA THR A 54 20.37 1.50 2.66
C THR A 54 19.96 0.28 1.84
N ASP A 55 20.02 0.37 0.50
CA ASP A 55 19.51 -0.66 -0.41
C ASP A 55 18.03 -1.03 -0.12
N ASP A 56 17.24 -0.02 0.21
CA ASP A 56 15.81 -0.06 0.59
C ASP A 56 15.51 -0.86 1.88
N LYS A 57 16.53 -1.24 2.66
CA LYS A 57 16.34 -1.94 3.95
C LYS A 57 15.52 -1.12 4.95
N VAL A 58 15.73 0.20 4.99
CA VAL A 58 14.98 1.10 5.90
C VAL A 58 13.46 1.00 5.70
N THR A 59 13.00 0.74 4.47
CA THR A 59 11.58 0.54 4.17
C THR A 59 11.03 -0.70 4.86
N VAL A 60 11.79 -1.81 4.82
CA VAL A 60 11.40 -3.08 5.46
C VAL A 60 11.44 -2.94 6.98
N GLU A 61 12.53 -2.39 7.53
CA GLU A 61 12.71 -2.16 8.97
C GLU A 61 11.60 -1.28 9.54
N SER A 62 11.17 -0.25 8.81
CA SER A 62 10.05 0.60 9.24
C SER A 62 8.72 -0.15 9.32
N ALA A 63 8.49 -1.11 8.40
CA ALA A 63 7.29 -1.94 8.39
C ALA A 63 7.31 -2.96 9.54
N GLU A 64 8.45 -3.57 9.83
CA GLU A 64 8.64 -4.47 10.98
C GLU A 64 8.48 -3.73 12.31
N ALA A 65 8.98 -2.49 12.40
CA ALA A 65 8.73 -1.63 13.54
C ALA A 65 7.24 -1.32 13.69
N ALA A 66 6.52 -1.09 12.59
CA ALA A 66 5.08 -0.86 12.62
C ALA A 66 4.30 -2.11 13.11
N LEU A 67 4.74 -3.32 12.75
CA LEU A 67 4.20 -4.56 13.33
C LEU A 67 4.45 -4.63 14.85
N LYS A 68 5.66 -4.25 15.29
CA LYS A 68 6.05 -4.30 16.71
C LYS A 68 5.30 -3.27 17.56
N TYR A 69 5.11 -2.06 17.06
CA TYR A 69 4.56 -0.93 17.82
C TYR A 69 3.12 -0.56 17.43
N ASN A 70 2.49 -1.29 16.51
CA ASN A 70 1.10 -1.21 16.06
C ASN A 70 0.67 0.06 15.32
N VAL A 71 1.33 1.21 15.55
CA VAL A 71 0.94 2.50 14.97
C VAL A 71 2.11 3.10 14.20
N ALA A 72 1.85 3.44 12.94
CA ALA A 72 2.77 4.16 12.08
C ALA A 72 2.10 5.38 11.44
N ILE A 73 2.86 6.47 11.32
CA ILE A 73 2.51 7.65 10.54
C ILE A 73 3.54 7.83 9.44
N LYS A 74 3.07 8.10 8.22
CA LYS A 74 3.93 8.08 7.04
C LYS A 74 3.74 9.31 6.17
N CYS A 75 4.86 9.94 5.83
CA CYS A 75 4.96 11.00 4.83
C CYS A 75 4.95 10.41 3.40
N ALA A 76 4.57 11.22 2.40
CA ALA A 76 4.58 10.77 1.02
C ALA A 76 6.01 10.57 0.52
N THR A 77 6.22 9.54 -0.30
CA THR A 77 7.54 9.10 -0.77
C THR A 77 7.53 8.91 -2.27
N ILE A 78 8.64 9.26 -2.94
CA ILE A 78 8.84 9.03 -4.36
C ILE A 78 8.86 7.52 -4.65
N THR A 79 8.15 7.08 -5.69
CA THR A 79 8.42 5.78 -6.31
C THR A 79 9.19 6.07 -7.60
N PRO A 80 10.49 5.74 -7.68
CA PRO A 80 11.32 6.19 -8.79
C PRO A 80 10.92 5.49 -10.09
N ASP A 81 10.86 6.26 -11.17
CA ASP A 81 10.84 5.78 -12.55
C ASP A 81 12.22 6.00 -13.20
N GLU A 82 12.35 5.72 -14.50
CA GLU A 82 13.61 5.91 -15.23
C GLU A 82 14.16 7.35 -15.15
N ALA A 83 13.27 8.35 -15.11
CA ALA A 83 13.67 9.75 -15.00
C ALA A 83 14.22 10.04 -13.60
N ARG A 84 13.55 9.57 -12.55
CA ARG A 84 14.01 9.73 -11.15
C ARG A 84 15.31 8.98 -10.87
N VAL A 85 15.54 7.82 -11.49
CA VAL A 85 16.84 7.11 -11.42
C VAL A 85 17.98 8.00 -11.91
N LYS A 86 17.79 8.70 -13.03
CA LYS A 86 18.79 9.63 -13.58
C LYS A 86 18.93 10.89 -12.73
N GLU A 87 17.82 11.48 -12.30
CA GLU A 87 17.80 12.71 -11.50
C GLU A 87 18.54 12.55 -10.17
N PHE A 88 18.30 11.43 -9.47
CA PHE A 88 18.88 11.18 -8.15
C PHE A 88 20.13 10.29 -8.18
N ASN A 89 20.59 9.87 -9.37
CA ASN A 89 21.71 8.94 -9.56
C ASN A 89 21.57 7.67 -8.69
N LEU A 90 20.40 7.03 -8.77
CA LEU A 90 20.06 5.86 -7.95
C LEU A 90 20.81 4.61 -8.40
N LYS A 91 21.12 3.71 -7.46
CA LYS A 91 21.70 2.39 -7.75
C LYS A 91 20.79 1.54 -8.65
N GLN A 92 19.49 1.63 -8.42
CA GLN A 92 18.47 0.95 -9.21
C GLN A 92 17.08 1.60 -9.05
N MET A 93 16.12 1.13 -9.85
CA MET A 93 14.71 1.53 -9.73
C MET A 93 14.07 0.81 -8.52
N TRP A 94 14.13 1.44 -7.35
CA TRP A 94 13.54 0.90 -6.12
C TRP A 94 12.02 0.74 -6.21
N LYS A 95 11.49 -0.31 -5.58
CA LYS A 95 10.04 -0.54 -5.50
C LYS A 95 9.36 0.55 -4.66
N SER A 96 8.04 0.67 -4.81
CA SER A 96 7.26 1.63 -4.02
C SER A 96 7.29 1.28 -2.53
N PRO A 97 7.70 2.20 -1.64
CA PRO A 97 7.67 1.95 -0.19
C PRO A 97 6.29 1.57 0.31
N ASN A 98 5.25 2.18 -0.26
CA ASN A 98 3.86 1.88 0.09
C ASN A 98 3.48 0.43 -0.25
N GLY A 99 4.01 -0.11 -1.36
CA GLY A 99 3.79 -1.50 -1.75
C GLY A 99 4.49 -2.46 -0.78
N THR A 100 5.77 -2.21 -0.48
CA THR A 100 6.56 -2.99 0.47
C THR A 100 5.90 -3.03 1.85
N ILE A 101 5.56 -1.88 2.42
CA ILE A 101 4.91 -1.78 3.73
C ILE A 101 3.58 -2.54 3.75
N ARG A 102 2.72 -2.35 2.74
CA ARG A 102 1.43 -3.07 2.66
C ARG A 102 1.59 -4.58 2.54
N ASN A 103 2.62 -5.03 1.82
CA ASN A 103 2.89 -6.46 1.69
C ASN A 103 3.32 -7.09 3.02
N ILE A 104 4.05 -6.35 3.86
CA ILE A 104 4.50 -6.80 5.17
C ILE A 104 3.37 -6.72 6.21
N LEU A 105 2.63 -5.61 6.25
CA LEU A 105 1.55 -5.41 7.21
C LEU A 105 0.28 -6.19 6.87
N ASN A 106 0.03 -6.42 5.57
CA ASN A 106 -1.25 -6.86 5.02
C ASN A 106 -2.41 -5.91 5.40
N GLY A 107 -3.62 -6.18 4.90
CA GLY A 107 -4.86 -5.55 5.37
C GLY A 107 -5.57 -4.65 4.36
N THR A 108 -6.34 -3.71 4.91
CA THR A 108 -7.31 -2.89 4.16
C THR A 108 -6.98 -1.41 4.29
N VAL A 109 -6.87 -0.71 3.17
CA VAL A 109 -6.63 0.74 3.14
C VAL A 109 -7.97 1.46 2.97
N PHE A 110 -8.42 2.13 4.03
CA PHE A 110 -9.61 2.97 3.98
C PHE A 110 -9.24 4.40 3.55
N ARG A 111 -9.95 4.93 2.56
CA ARG A 111 -9.81 6.31 2.08
C ARG A 111 -11.13 7.04 2.18
N GLU A 112 -11.13 8.20 2.82
CA GLU A 112 -12.31 9.03 3.02
C GLU A 112 -11.97 10.51 2.78
N PRO A 113 -12.87 11.30 2.18
CA PRO A 113 -12.64 12.74 2.01
C PRO A 113 -12.78 13.51 3.33
N ILE A 114 -11.96 14.54 3.51
CA ILE A 114 -12.18 15.59 4.50
C ILE A 114 -13.12 16.64 3.87
N ILE A 115 -14.33 16.80 4.42
CA ILE A 115 -15.36 17.66 3.84
C ILE A 115 -15.26 19.09 4.39
N CYS A 116 -15.01 20.04 3.50
CA CYS A 116 -15.05 21.47 3.81
C CYS A 116 -16.36 22.09 3.30
N LYS A 117 -17.13 22.76 4.18
CA LYS A 117 -18.45 23.34 3.84
C LYS A 117 -18.39 24.36 2.69
N ASN A 118 -17.26 25.04 2.54
CA ASN A 118 -17.03 26.09 1.55
C ASN A 118 -16.38 25.60 0.24
N ILE A 119 -16.11 24.30 0.10
CA ILE A 119 -15.52 23.73 -1.12
C ILE A 119 -16.61 23.01 -1.90
N PRO A 120 -16.97 23.47 -3.12
CA PRO A 120 -17.96 22.79 -3.95
C PRO A 120 -17.44 21.42 -4.40
N ARG A 121 -18.35 20.44 -4.48
CA ARG A 121 -18.02 19.07 -4.90
C ARG A 121 -18.24 18.91 -6.40
N LEU A 122 -17.38 18.12 -7.04
CA LEU A 122 -17.47 17.83 -8.47
C LEU A 122 -18.79 17.13 -8.84
N VAL A 123 -19.27 16.24 -7.97
CA VAL A 123 -20.58 15.59 -8.11
C VAL A 123 -21.53 16.21 -7.08
N PRO A 124 -22.45 17.11 -7.48
CA PRO A 124 -23.25 17.87 -6.52
C PRO A 124 -24.17 16.99 -5.65
N GLY A 125 -24.64 15.87 -6.20
CA GLY A 125 -25.51 14.91 -5.50
C GLY A 125 -24.84 14.15 -4.36
N TRP A 126 -23.50 14.16 -4.27
CA TRP A 126 -22.78 13.55 -3.15
C TRP A 126 -22.85 14.46 -1.93
N THR A 127 -23.90 14.31 -1.12
CA THR A 127 -24.11 15.12 0.09
C THR A 127 -23.49 14.52 1.35
N LYS A 128 -23.06 13.25 1.29
CA LYS A 128 -22.39 12.52 2.37
C LYS A 128 -21.05 11.97 1.87
N PRO A 129 -20.04 11.82 2.75
CA PRO A 129 -18.76 11.20 2.39
C PRO A 129 -18.94 9.74 1.96
N ILE A 130 -18.03 9.28 1.10
CA ILE A 130 -17.89 7.89 0.70
C ILE A 130 -16.53 7.41 1.18
N CYS A 131 -16.50 6.30 1.92
CA CYS A 131 -15.27 5.64 2.34
C CYS A 131 -15.01 4.44 1.43
N ILE A 132 -13.82 4.38 0.83
CA ILE A 132 -13.39 3.27 -0.01
C ILE A 132 -12.43 2.39 0.79
N GLY A 133 -12.86 1.17 1.12
CA GLY A 133 -12.00 0.11 1.62
C GLY A 133 -11.33 -0.61 0.45
N ARG A 134 -10.03 -0.40 0.29
CA ARG A 134 -9.22 -1.06 -0.75
C ARG A 134 -8.49 -2.25 -0.15
N HIS A 135 -8.70 -3.44 -0.73
CA HIS A 135 -7.89 -4.63 -0.45
C HIS A 135 -6.45 -4.37 -0.90
N ALA A 136 -5.50 -4.45 0.03
CA ALA A 136 -4.11 -4.04 -0.20
C ALA A 136 -3.14 -5.22 -0.33
N PHE A 137 -3.61 -6.34 -0.91
CA PHE A 137 -2.84 -7.56 -1.06
C PHE A 137 -3.17 -8.27 -2.38
N GLY A 138 -2.16 -8.92 -2.99
CA GLY A 138 -2.34 -9.77 -4.17
C GLY A 138 -2.62 -9.01 -5.46
N ASP A 139 -3.36 -9.67 -6.35
CA ASP A 139 -3.88 -9.18 -7.63
C ASP A 139 -2.78 -8.53 -8.51
N GLN A 140 -3.10 -7.47 -9.25
CA GLN A 140 -2.15 -6.83 -10.17
C GLN A 140 -0.89 -6.29 -9.46
N TYR A 141 -0.96 -6.03 -8.15
CA TYR A 141 0.15 -5.49 -7.37
C TYR A 141 1.22 -6.55 -7.04
N ARG A 142 0.91 -7.83 -7.20
CA ARG A 142 1.85 -8.96 -7.04
C ARG A 142 1.78 -9.94 -8.22
N ALA A 143 1.34 -9.44 -9.37
CA ALA A 143 1.29 -10.23 -10.59
C ALA A 143 2.69 -10.54 -11.11
N THR A 144 2.80 -11.62 -11.87
CA THR A 144 3.94 -11.91 -12.73
C THR A 144 3.52 -11.72 -14.17
N ASP A 145 4.22 -10.86 -14.90
CA ASP A 145 3.94 -10.53 -16.28
C ASP A 145 5.13 -10.82 -17.19
N ALA A 146 4.84 -11.04 -18.47
CA ALA A 146 5.85 -11.33 -19.48
C ALA A 146 5.41 -10.87 -20.87
N VAL A 147 6.39 -10.41 -21.66
CA VAL A 147 6.24 -10.24 -23.11
C VAL A 147 6.55 -11.57 -23.79
N ILE A 148 5.58 -12.11 -24.51
CA ILE A 148 5.69 -13.37 -25.26
C ILE A 148 6.16 -13.06 -26.68
N LYS A 149 7.21 -13.72 -27.15
CA LYS A 149 7.79 -13.54 -28.49
C LYS A 149 7.54 -14.78 -29.34
N GLY A 150 6.77 -14.64 -30.40
CA GLY A 150 6.44 -15.72 -31.33
C GLY A 150 5.34 -16.69 -30.85
N PRO A 151 5.11 -17.77 -31.61
CA PRO A 151 4.06 -18.75 -31.32
C PRO A 151 4.42 -19.70 -30.18
N GLY A 152 3.43 -20.17 -29.42
CA GLY A 152 3.61 -21.11 -28.31
C GLY A 152 2.40 -21.22 -27.38
N LYS A 153 2.35 -22.28 -26.57
CA LYS A 153 1.28 -22.50 -25.59
C LYS A 153 1.64 -21.87 -24.24
N LEU A 154 0.75 -21.02 -23.73
CA LEU A 154 0.78 -20.51 -22.38
C LEU A 154 -0.09 -21.39 -21.48
N LYS A 155 0.51 -21.87 -20.39
CA LYS A 155 -0.16 -22.68 -19.37
C LYS A 155 0.02 -22.06 -17.99
N LEU A 156 -0.98 -22.24 -17.12
CA LEU A 156 -0.83 -22.10 -15.67
C LEU A 156 -0.63 -23.49 -15.09
N VAL A 157 0.42 -23.65 -14.28
CA VAL A 157 0.76 -24.93 -13.65
C VAL A 157 0.75 -24.73 -12.14
N PHE A 158 -0.04 -25.55 -11.43
CA PHE A 158 -0.03 -25.63 -9.98
C PHE A 158 0.59 -26.97 -9.56
N VAL A 159 1.62 -26.90 -8.73
CA VAL A 159 2.33 -28.07 -8.20
C VAL A 159 2.05 -28.13 -6.70
N PRO A 160 1.17 -29.03 -6.24
CA PRO A 160 0.91 -29.20 -4.81
C PRO A 160 2.16 -29.74 -4.10
N GLU A 161 2.40 -29.27 -2.89
CA GLU A 161 3.50 -29.78 -2.05
C GLU A 161 3.17 -31.21 -1.57
N GLY A 162 4.15 -32.12 -1.68
CA GLY A 162 4.02 -33.51 -1.23
C GLY A 162 3.06 -34.38 -2.05
N GLN A 163 2.64 -33.93 -3.23
CA GLN A 163 1.77 -34.65 -4.15
C GLN A 163 2.38 -34.65 -5.55
N ASP A 164 2.29 -35.77 -6.26
CA ASP A 164 2.87 -35.91 -7.61
C ASP A 164 1.97 -35.35 -8.71
N GLU A 165 0.67 -35.24 -8.45
CA GLU A 165 -0.31 -34.78 -9.44
C GLU A 165 -0.34 -33.25 -9.52
N LYS A 166 0.11 -32.71 -10.65
CA LYS A 166 0.06 -31.28 -10.97
C LYS A 166 -1.21 -30.93 -11.75
N THR A 167 -1.73 -29.73 -11.51
CA THR A 167 -2.81 -29.16 -12.33
C THR A 167 -2.19 -28.32 -13.44
N GLU A 168 -2.50 -28.64 -14.70
CA GLU A 168 -2.13 -27.82 -15.87
C GLU A 168 -3.39 -27.25 -16.54
N LEU A 169 -3.46 -25.92 -16.64
CA LEU A 169 -4.54 -25.22 -17.33
C LEU A 169 -3.97 -24.48 -18.54
N GLU A 170 -4.46 -24.80 -19.74
CA GLU A 170 -4.12 -24.01 -20.94
C GLU A 170 -4.81 -22.65 -20.85
N VAL A 171 -4.02 -21.57 -20.91
CA VAL A 171 -4.53 -20.20 -20.90
C VAL A 171 -4.80 -19.75 -22.32
N TYR A 172 -3.80 -19.90 -23.20
CA TYR A 172 -3.89 -19.47 -24.59
C TYR A 172 -2.81 -20.14 -25.45
N ASN A 173 -3.07 -20.31 -26.75
CA ASN A 173 -2.09 -20.73 -27.73
C ASN A 173 -1.76 -19.55 -28.66
N PHE A 174 -0.58 -18.96 -28.49
CA PHE A 174 -0.07 -17.91 -29.37
C PHE A 174 0.27 -18.50 -30.75
N THR A 175 -0.31 -17.95 -31.81
CA THR A 175 -0.08 -18.39 -33.20
C THR A 175 0.68 -17.36 -34.05
N GLY A 176 0.79 -16.12 -33.57
CA GLY A 176 1.38 -15.00 -34.31
C GLY A 176 2.71 -14.50 -33.75
N ALA A 177 2.99 -13.22 -33.96
CA ALA A 177 4.25 -12.58 -33.58
C ALA A 177 4.53 -12.55 -32.06
N GLY A 178 3.53 -12.83 -31.22
CA GLY A 178 3.65 -12.82 -29.77
C GLY A 178 2.49 -12.10 -29.09
N GLY A 179 2.74 -11.56 -27.90
CA GLY A 179 1.78 -10.80 -27.11
C GLY A 179 2.28 -10.55 -25.69
N VAL A 180 1.36 -10.44 -24.74
CA VAL A 180 1.69 -10.30 -23.31
C VAL A 180 0.89 -11.30 -22.49
N ALA A 181 1.45 -11.73 -21.37
CA ALA A 181 0.82 -12.61 -20.41
C ALA A 181 0.93 -12.01 -19.02
N LEU A 182 -0.08 -12.24 -18.19
CA LEU A 182 -0.10 -11.83 -16.79
C LEU A 182 -0.79 -12.92 -15.96
N SER A 183 -0.17 -13.28 -14.84
CA SER A 183 -0.74 -14.17 -13.83
C SER A 183 -0.78 -13.44 -12.50
N MET A 184 -1.89 -13.58 -11.76
CA MET A 184 -2.10 -12.97 -10.46
C MET A 184 -2.74 -13.96 -9.49
N TYR A 185 -2.67 -13.68 -8.20
CA TYR A 185 -3.24 -14.53 -7.16
C TYR A 185 -3.75 -13.69 -5.99
N ASN A 186 -4.58 -14.33 -5.18
CA ASN A 186 -4.97 -13.85 -3.86
C ASN A 186 -5.10 -15.07 -2.92
N THR A 187 -5.28 -14.83 -1.62
CA THR A 187 -5.42 -15.91 -0.63
C THR A 187 -6.72 -15.78 0.14
N ASP A 188 -7.33 -16.92 0.48
CA ASP A 188 -8.54 -16.98 1.30
C ASP A 188 -8.38 -16.21 2.62
N GLU A 189 -7.23 -16.35 3.27
CA GLU A 189 -6.90 -15.63 4.51
C GLU A 189 -6.96 -14.12 4.31
N SER A 190 -6.34 -13.61 3.24
CA SER A 190 -6.32 -12.16 2.97
C SER A 190 -7.70 -11.64 2.58
N ILE A 191 -8.48 -12.41 1.82
CA ILE A 191 -9.85 -12.04 1.42
C ILE A 191 -10.77 -12.00 2.65
N ARG A 192 -10.67 -12.97 3.57
CA ARG A 192 -11.45 -12.97 4.82
C ARG A 192 -11.10 -11.78 5.70
N ALA A 193 -9.81 -11.51 5.90
CA ALA A 193 -9.36 -10.34 6.66
C ALA A 193 -9.84 -9.01 6.05
N PHE A 194 -9.88 -8.91 4.72
CA PHE A 194 -10.47 -7.76 4.02
C PHE A 194 -11.98 -7.62 4.27
N GLY A 195 -12.71 -8.74 4.24
CA GLY A 195 -14.13 -8.80 4.59
C GLY A 195 -14.39 -8.33 6.02
N ASP A 196 -13.67 -8.87 7.00
CA ASP A 196 -13.80 -8.54 8.42
C ASP A 196 -13.50 -7.07 8.69
N ALA A 197 -12.40 -6.54 8.14
CA ALA A 197 -12.04 -5.14 8.28
C ALA A 197 -13.12 -4.20 7.70
N SER A 198 -13.67 -4.55 6.54
CA SER A 198 -14.71 -3.78 5.86
C SER A 198 -16.04 -3.79 6.62
N MET A 199 -16.45 -4.96 7.12
CA MET A 199 -17.67 -5.10 7.94
C MET A 199 -17.55 -4.36 9.27
N ASN A 200 -16.41 -4.50 9.97
CA ASN A 200 -16.15 -3.78 11.21
C ASN A 200 -16.19 -2.26 11.02
N THR A 201 -15.58 -1.76 9.94
CA THR A 201 -15.57 -0.32 9.63
C THR A 201 -16.98 0.19 9.32
N ALA A 202 -17.76 -0.54 8.52
CA ALA A 202 -19.14 -0.18 8.21
C ALA A 202 -20.03 -0.17 9.46
N TYR A 203 -19.86 -1.15 10.36
CA TYR A 203 -20.56 -1.23 11.63
C TYR A 203 -20.23 -0.02 12.54
N GLN A 204 -18.94 0.29 12.72
CA GLN A 204 -18.51 1.44 13.52
C GLN A 204 -19.05 2.77 12.97
N LYS A 205 -19.06 2.94 11.65
CA LYS A 205 -19.61 4.13 10.98
C LYS A 205 -21.13 4.16 10.93
N LYS A 206 -21.80 3.03 11.21
CA LYS A 206 -23.25 2.82 11.01
C LYS A 206 -23.68 3.12 9.57
N TRP A 207 -22.87 2.70 8.60
CA TRP A 207 -23.10 2.93 7.17
C TRP A 207 -23.41 1.61 6.45
N PRO A 208 -24.14 1.64 5.33
CA PRO A 208 -24.26 0.47 4.46
C PRO A 208 -22.90 0.09 3.87
N LEU A 209 -22.71 -1.20 3.60
CA LEU A 209 -21.51 -1.75 2.96
C LEU A 209 -21.86 -2.31 1.57
N TYR A 210 -21.03 -1.99 0.59
CA TYR A 210 -21.14 -2.50 -0.78
C TYR A 210 -19.82 -3.11 -1.20
N LEU A 211 -19.86 -4.29 -1.82
CA LEU A 211 -18.72 -4.96 -2.45
C LEU A 211 -19.03 -5.12 -3.94
N SER A 212 -18.07 -4.75 -4.79
CA SER A 212 -18.16 -4.96 -6.24
C SER A 212 -17.07 -5.92 -6.69
N THR A 213 -17.46 -6.93 -7.48
CA THR A 213 -16.56 -7.85 -8.18
C THR A 213 -17.06 -8.04 -9.61
N LYS A 214 -16.27 -8.66 -10.47
CA LYS A 214 -16.66 -9.02 -11.84
C LYS A 214 -16.95 -10.52 -11.97
N LYS A 215 -17.69 -11.07 -11.02
CA LYS A 215 -18.12 -12.48 -11.07
C LYS A 215 -19.19 -12.65 -12.15
N TYR A 216 -18.84 -13.27 -13.26
CA TYR A 216 -19.79 -13.86 -14.20
C TYR A 216 -19.83 -15.36 -13.95
N TYR A 217 -21.02 -15.96 -13.92
CA TYR A 217 -21.12 -17.42 -14.04
C TYR A 217 -20.77 -17.76 -15.49
N SER A 218 -19.57 -18.29 -15.71
CA SER A 218 -19.18 -18.97 -16.94
C SER A 218 -19.43 -20.46 -16.78
#